data_AF-A0A974MVE5-F1
#
_entry.id   AF-A0A974MVE5-F1
#
_cell.length_a   1.000
_cell.length_b   1.000
_cell.length_c   1.000
_cell.angle_alpha   90.00
_cell.angle_beta   90.00
_cell.angle_gamma   90.00
#
_symmetry.space_group_name_H-M   'P 1'
#
loop_
_entity.id
_entity.type
_entity.pdbx_description
1 polymer ?
#
loop_
_entity_poly.entity_id
_entity_poly.type
_entity_poly.pdbx_seq_one_letter_code
_entity_poly.pdbx_strand_id
1 'polypeptide(L)' 'MNLHDEVCKTLSITRQELADMFGISLATVNNWVDDSRMSKTTQIALGLMLENHRLKEKLNKIKQGQEAINSIEI' A
#
# COMPACT_ATOMS: atom_id res chain seq x y z
N MET A 1 -4.51 14.97 -2.49
CA MET A 1 -4.65 13.53 -2.79
C MET A 1 -4.99 12.87 -1.47
N ASN A 2 -6.08 12.10 -1.42
CA ASN A 2 -6.54 11.50 -0.16
C ASN A 2 -5.81 10.19 0.09
N LEU A 3 -5.83 9.69 1.32
CA LEU A 3 -5.05 8.51 1.71
C LEU A 3 -5.39 7.26 0.87
N HIS A 4 -6.66 7.05 0.54
CA HIS A 4 -7.07 5.90 -0.29
C HIS A 4 -6.54 6.00 -1.74
N ASP A 5 -6.45 7.21 -2.30
CA ASP A 5 -5.87 7.44 -3.64
C ASP A 5 -4.35 7.23 -3.63
N GLU A 6 -3.68 7.64 -2.55
CA GLU A 6 -2.25 7.39 -2.35
C GLU A 6 -1.96 5.89 -2.28
N VAL A 7 -2.77 5.13 -1.54
CA VAL A 7 -2.68 3.66 -1.49
C VAL A 7 -2.88 3.05 -2.87
N CYS A 8 -3.95 3.45 -3.58
CA CYS A 8 -4.22 2.90 -4.92
C CYS A 8 -3.05 3.13 -5.87
N LYS A 9 -2.51 4.35 -5.89
CA LYS A 9 -1.36 4.71 -6.72
C LYS A 9 -0.09 3.96 -6.33
N THR A 10 0.24 3.92 -5.03
CA THR A 10 1.50 3.33 -4.55
C THR A 10 1.53 1.82 -4.77
N LEU A 11 0.40 1.15 -4.54
CA LEU A 11 0.30 -0.29 -4.72
C LEU A 11 -0.06 -0.69 -6.16
N SER A 12 -0.30 0.28 -7.05
CA SER A 12 -0.76 0.06 -8.44
C SER A 12 -2.03 -0.80 -8.51
N ILE A 13 -3.00 -0.49 -7.66
CA ILE A 13 -4.32 -1.14 -7.58
C ILE A 13 -5.43 -0.14 -7.93
N THR A 14 -6.57 -0.68 -8.30
CA THR A 14 -7.82 0.05 -8.50
C THR A 14 -8.57 0.28 -7.19
N ARG A 15 -9.50 1.24 -7.18
CA ARG A 15 -10.42 1.42 -6.05
C ARG A 15 -11.35 0.22 -5.83
N GLN A 16 -11.63 -0.56 -6.89
CA GLN A 16 -12.41 -1.79 -6.78
C GLN A 16 -11.62 -2.86 -6.01
N GLU A 17 -10.35 -3.09 -6.38
CA GLU A 17 -9.49 -4.03 -5.65
C GLU A 17 -9.28 -3.59 -4.19
N LEU A 18 -9.17 -2.28 -3.94
CA LEU A 18 -9.16 -1.75 -2.58
C LEU A 18 -10.45 -2.07 -1.82
N ALA A 19 -11.62 -1.89 -2.45
CA ALA A 19 -12.90 -2.24 -1.85
C ALA A 19 -12.98 -3.74 -1.52
N ASP A 20 -12.54 -4.59 -2.45
CA ASP A 20 -12.52 -6.04 -2.31
C ASP A 20 -11.61 -6.48 -1.15
N MET A 21 -10.43 -5.87 -1.01
CA MET A 21 -9.51 -6.13 0.12
C MET A 21 -10.10 -5.79 1.48
N PHE A 22 -10.91 -4.74 1.56
CA PHE A 22 -11.58 -4.33 2.80
C PHE A 22 -12.92 -5.05 3.02
N GLY A 23 -13.42 -5.81 2.04
CA GLY A 23 -14.73 -6.45 2.10
C GLY A 23 -15.88 -5.45 2.14
N ILE A 24 -15.74 -4.30 1.47
CA ILE A 24 -16.73 -3.21 1.45
C ILE A 24 -17.14 -2.87 0.01
N SER A 25 -18.18 -2.06 -0.14
CA SER A 25 -18.63 -1.63 -1.47
C SER A 25 -17.71 -0.58 -2.08
N LEU A 26 -17.61 -0.55 -3.43
CA LEU A 26 -16.95 0.52 -4.16
C LEU A 26 -17.55 1.90 -3.84
N ALA A 27 -18.85 1.98 -3.59
CA ALA A 27 -19.52 3.21 -3.18
C ALA A 27 -18.97 3.74 -1.84
N THR A 28 -18.63 2.85 -0.91
CA THR A 28 -18.00 3.22 0.37
C THR A 28 -16.63 3.86 0.13
N VAL A 29 -15.79 3.25 -0.71
CA VAL A 29 -14.47 3.80 -1.06
C VAL A 29 -14.59 5.14 -1.78
N ASN A 30 -15.51 5.24 -2.74
CA ASN A 30 -15.75 6.49 -3.48
C ASN A 30 -16.27 7.64 -2.59
N ASN A 31 -16.91 7.32 -1.46
CA ASN A 31 -17.34 8.31 -0.48
C ASN A 31 -16.22 8.83 0.43
N TRP A 32 -15.00 8.29 0.35
CA TRP A 32 -13.81 8.81 1.04
C TRP A 32 -13.20 10.03 0.33
N VAL A 33 -14.07 10.99 -0.02
CA VAL A 33 -13.72 12.26 -0.69
C VAL A 33 -12.85 13.17 0.18
N ASP A 34 -12.78 12.89 1.48
CA ASP A 34 -11.83 13.47 2.43
C ASP A 34 -11.51 12.45 3.52
N ASP A 35 -10.35 12.58 4.17
CA ASP A 35 -9.91 11.57 5.13
C ASP A 35 -10.80 11.51 6.38
N SER A 36 -11.56 12.56 6.70
CA SER A 36 -12.48 12.58 7.85
C SER A 36 -13.72 11.70 7.65
N ARG A 37 -14.02 11.31 6.40
CA ARG A 37 -15.09 10.34 6.07
C ARG A 37 -14.69 8.90 6.33
N MET A 38 -13.41 8.64 6.53
CA MET A 38 -12.92 7.31 6.89
C MET A 38 -12.99 7.10 8.40
N SER A 39 -13.30 5.88 8.80
CA SER A 39 -13.08 5.48 10.20
C SER A 39 -11.60 5.59 10.54
N LYS A 40 -11.27 5.87 11.80
CA LYS A 40 -9.86 5.86 12.26
C LYS A 40 -9.18 4.53 11.95
N THR A 41 -9.89 3.41 12.10
CA THR A 41 -9.39 2.07 11.76
C THR A 41 -9.05 1.96 10.28
N THR A 42 -9.89 2.50 9.39
CA THR A 42 -9.62 2.53 7.94
C THR A 42 -8.36 3.34 7.64
N GLN A 43 -8.20 4.52 8.23
CA GLN A 43 -7.00 5.34 8.04
C GLN A 43 -5.73 4.60 8.49
N ILE A 44 -5.78 3.94 9.66
CA ILE A 44 -4.67 3.13 10.17
C ILE A 44 -4.36 1.98 9.21
N ALA A 45 -5.37 1.25 8.74
CA ALA A 45 -5.18 0.14 7.81
C ALA A 45 -4.52 0.58 6.50
N LEU A 46 -5.00 1.68 5.90
CA LEU A 46 -4.40 2.27 4.69
C LEU A 46 -2.96 2.72 4.93
N GLY A 47 -2.68 3.35 6.08
CA GLY A 47 -1.31 3.72 6.47
C GLY A 47 -0.39 2.49 6.60
N LEU A 48 -0.87 1.41 7.20
CA LEU A 48 -0.13 0.15 7.30
C LEU A 48 0.14 -0.50 5.94
N MET A 49 -0.76 -0.36 4.96
CA MET A 49 -0.53 -0.83 3.59
C MET A 49 0.64 -0.09 2.93
N LEU A 50 0.71 1.24 3.08
CA LEU A 50 1.83 2.05 2.57
C LEU A 50 3.15 1.68 3.27
N GLU A 51 3.12 1.56 4.59
CA GLU A 51 4.30 1.16 5.35
C GLU A 51 4.78 -0.24 4.94
N ASN A 52 3.86 -1.20 4.78
CA ASN A 52 4.18 -2.55 4.35
C ASN A 52 4.84 -2.56 2.97
N HIS A 53 4.32 -1.79 2.02
CA HIS A 53 4.93 -1.63 0.69
C HIS A 53 6.36 -1.09 0.79
N ARG A 54 6.57 -0.01 1.54
CA ARG A 54 7.91 0.57 1.77
C ARG A 54 8.88 -0.41 2.43
N LEU A 55 8.41 -1.21 3.39
CA LEU A 55 9.22 -2.23 4.05
C LEU A 55 9.61 -3.37 3.08
N LYS A 56 8.67 -3.82 2.24
CA LYS A 56 8.95 -4.80 1.17
C LYS A 56 9.99 -4.27 0.18
N GLU A 57 9.91 -3.02 -0.23
CA GLU A 57 10.90 -2.39 -1.11
C GLU A 57 12.28 -2.33 -0.49
N LYS A 58 12.37 -1.97 0.80
CA LYS A 58 13.65 -2.02 1.55
C LYS A 58 14.22 -3.42 1.60
N LEU A 59 13.37 -4.42 1.90
CA LEU A 59 13.79 -5.82 1.94
C LEU A 59 14.28 -6.30 0.57
N ASN A 60 13.61 -5.90 -0.51
CA ASN A 60 14.01 -6.23 -1.87
C ASN A 60 15.41 -5.67 -2.19
N LYS A 61 15.68 -4.41 -1.84
CA LYS A 61 17.00 -3.79 -1.99
C LYS A 61 18.09 -4.52 -1.20
N ILE A 62 17.78 -4.95 0.02
CA ILE A 62 18.72 -5.73 0.84
C ILE A 62 19.03 -7.06 0.16
N LYS A 63 18.02 -7.78 -0.34
CA LYS A 63 18.19 -9.04 -1.08
C LYS A 63 19.05 -8.86 -2.33
N GLN A 64 18.76 -7.83 -3.13
CA GLN A 64 19.57 -7.50 -4.31
C GLN A 64 21.03 -7.22 -3.96
N GLY A 65 21.28 -6.50 -2.87
CA GLY A 65 22.64 -6.27 -2.38
C GLY A 65 23.35 -7.56 -1.96
N GLN A 66 22.64 -8.45 -1.26
CA GLN A 66 23.16 -9.77 -0.88
C GLN A 66 23.48 -10.64 -2.11
N GLU A 67 22.59 -10.67 -3.10
CA GLU A 67 22.80 -11.38 -4.37
C GLU A 67 24.01 -10.83 -5.13
N ALA A 68 24.14 -9.50 -5.21
CA ALA A 68 25.29 -8.86 -5.85
C ALA A 68 26.61 -9.23 -5.17
N ILE A 69 26.67 -9.23 -3.83
CA ILE A 69 27.85 -9.66 -3.06
C ILE A 69 28.19 -11.13 -3.35
N ASN A 70 27.20 -12.02 -3.32
CA ASN A 70 27.40 -13.45 -3.58
C ASN A 70 27.86 -13.74 -5.01
N SER A 71 27.52 -12.88 -5.97
CA SER A 71 27.93 -13.04 -7.37
C SER A 71 29.38 -12.63 -7.65
N ILE A 72 30.04 -11.98 -6.69
CA ILE A 72 31.47 -11.68 -6.77
C ILE A 72 32.20 -12.97 -6.32
N GLU A 73 32.59 -13.81 -7.29
CA GLU A 73 33.53 -14.90 -7.06
C GLU A 73 34.89 -14.30 -6.68
N ILE A 74 35.28 -14.45 -5.41
CA ILE A 74 36.62 -14.17 -4.89
C ILE A 74 37.36 -15.49 -4.75
#